data_AF-A0A0A2TA53-F1
#
_entry.id   AF-A0A0A2TA53-F1
#
_cell.length_a   1.000
_cell.length_b   1.000
_cell.length_c   1.000
_cell.angle_alpha   90.00
_cell.angle_beta   90.00
_cell.angle_gamma   90.00
#
_symmetry.space_group_name_H-M   'P 1'
#
loop_
_entity.id
_entity.type
_entity.pdbx_description
1 polymer ?
#
loop_
_entity_poly.entity_id
_entity_poly.type
_entity_poly.pdbx_seq_one_letter_code
_entity_poly.pdbx_strand_id
1 'polypeptide(L)'
;MVITMEQKQLIYIQFLKLRGKVSTVADVPGNLLFDCNNEWIGIEITNDENEDVIILPFIKQIDFPLYQAVLIKKPRSQQILFHKNSKIFNKLDILCNVDVIDGELFGIEIILTQEKIELSEVVKPFVKRYLD
;
A
#
# COMPACT_ATOMS: atom_id res chain seq x y z
N MET A 1 -4.75 9.92 0.22
CA MET A 1 -3.61 9.15 -0.29
C MET A 1 -3.36 9.54 -1.75
N VAL A 2 -2.15 9.41 -2.27
CA VAL A 2 -1.84 9.52 -3.71
C VAL A 2 -1.30 8.18 -4.18
N ILE A 3 -1.80 7.66 -5.30
CA ILE A 3 -1.29 6.45 -5.92
C ILE A 3 -0.67 6.84 -7.27
N THR A 4 0.59 6.49 -7.47
CA THR A 4 1.35 6.70 -8.71
C THR A 4 1.83 5.37 -9.25
N MET A 5 2.02 5.29 -10.56
CA MET A 5 2.57 4.11 -11.21
C MET A 5 3.70 4.50 -12.15
N GLU A 6 4.88 3.90 -11.95
CA GLU A 6 6.05 4.12 -12.79
C GLU A 6 6.34 2.88 -13.64
N GLN A 7 6.56 3.10 -14.93
CA GLN A 7 7.00 2.09 -15.91
C GLN A 7 6.15 0.80 -15.96
N LYS A 8 4.90 0.82 -15.48
CA LYS A 8 3.99 -0.34 -15.31
C LYS A 8 4.53 -1.45 -14.39
N GLN A 9 5.58 -1.17 -13.61
CA GLN A 9 6.24 -2.16 -12.76
C GLN A 9 6.26 -1.76 -11.29
N LEU A 10 6.12 -0.46 -11.01
CA LEU A 10 6.13 0.07 -9.66
C LEU A 10 4.84 0.82 -9.39
N ILE A 11 4.18 0.48 -8.28
CA ILE A 11 3.04 1.25 -7.76
C ILE A 11 3.49 1.87 -6.45
N TYR A 12 3.45 3.18 -6.37
CA TYR A 12 3.75 3.90 -5.14
C TYR A 12 2.47 4.45 -4.53
N ILE A 13 2.27 4.18 -3.24
CA ILE A 13 1.14 4.67 -2.45
C ILE A 13 1.69 5.62 -1.41
N GLN A 14 1.42 6.92 -1.56
CA GLN A 14 1.84 7.96 -0.62
C GLN A 14 0.70 8.33 0.34
N PHE A 15 0.99 8.31 1.64
CA PHE A 15 0.03 8.63 2.70
C PHE A 15 0.21 10.03 3.30
N LEU A 16 1.47 10.46 3.43
CA LEU A 16 1.85 11.70 4.11
C LEU A 16 2.59 12.64 3.16
N LYS A 17 2.52 13.96 3.43
CA LYS A 17 3.40 14.92 2.75
C LYS A 17 4.83 14.76 3.26
N LEU A 18 5.81 14.87 2.37
CA LEU A 18 7.22 14.78 2.75
C LEU A 18 7.59 15.94 3.68
N ARG A 19 8.08 15.62 4.88
CA ARG A 19 8.44 16.60 5.91
C ARG A 19 9.78 16.35 6.61
N GLY A 20 10.69 15.60 5.98
CA GLY A 20 11.90 15.12 6.63
C GLY A 20 12.58 13.97 5.88
N LYS A 21 13.49 13.28 6.56
CA LYS A 21 14.22 12.13 6.00
C LYS A 21 13.33 10.89 6.01
N VAL A 22 13.28 10.19 4.88
CA VAL A 22 12.59 8.91 4.73
C VAL A 22 13.59 7.77 4.95
N SER A 23 13.19 6.76 5.70
CA SER A 23 13.86 5.46 5.78
C SER A 23 12.98 4.40 5.16
N THR A 24 13.58 3.44 4.46
CA THR A 24 12.86 2.40 3.74
C THR A 24 13.17 1.04 4.34
N VAL A 25 12.13 0.25 4.58
CA VAL A 25 12.24 -1.18 4.92
C VAL A 25 11.87 -1.97 3.67
N ALA A 26 12.82 -2.73 3.14
CA ALA A 26 12.65 -3.46 1.90
C ALA A 26 12.04 -4.85 2.11
N ASP A 27 11.50 -5.43 1.03
CA ASP A 27 11.03 -6.82 0.96
C ASP A 27 9.99 -7.19 2.04
N VAL A 28 9.15 -6.22 2.42
CA VAL A 28 8.07 -6.44 3.38
C VAL A 28 6.96 -7.26 2.72
N PRO A 29 6.58 -8.42 3.30
CA PRO A 29 5.49 -9.21 2.78
C PRO A 29 4.16 -8.50 2.96
N GLY A 30 3.32 -8.54 1.94
CA GLY A 30 2.01 -7.93 1.95
C GLY A 30 1.03 -8.60 1.01
N ASN A 31 -0.16 -8.01 0.92
CA ASN A 31 -1.25 -8.48 0.09
C ASN A 31 -1.96 -7.29 -0.56
N LEU A 32 -2.19 -7.37 -1.88
CA LEU A 32 -3.24 -6.59 -2.50
C LEU A 32 -4.59 -7.20 -2.12
N LEU A 33 -5.57 -6.35 -1.81
CA LEU A 33 -6.90 -6.76 -1.35
C LEU A 33 -7.92 -6.47 -2.44
N PHE A 34 -8.75 -7.46 -2.77
CA PHE A 34 -9.77 -7.34 -3.82
C PHE A 34 -11.16 -7.68 -3.29
N ASP A 35 -12.18 -7.06 -3.89
CA ASP A 35 -13.58 -7.39 -3.64
C ASP A 35 -14.06 -8.55 -4.52
N CYS A 36 -15.37 -8.85 -4.49
CA CYS A 36 -15.96 -9.94 -5.26
C CYS A 36 -16.00 -9.70 -6.78
N ASN A 37 -15.76 -8.46 -7.23
CA ASN A 37 -15.69 -8.09 -8.63
C ASN A 37 -14.24 -8.03 -9.14
N ASN A 38 -13.26 -8.48 -8.32
CA ASN A 38 -11.83 -8.33 -8.56
C ASN A 38 -11.36 -6.86 -8.65
N GLU A 39 -12.10 -5.93 -8.05
CA GLU A 39 -11.67 -4.55 -7.94
C GLU A 39 -10.67 -4.41 -6.80
N TRP A 40 -9.57 -3.67 -7.03
CA TRP A 40 -8.57 -3.42 -6.01
C TRP A 40 -9.12 -2.44 -4.96
N ILE A 41 -9.22 -2.89 -3.71
CA ILE A 41 -9.85 -2.15 -2.62
C ILE A 41 -8.89 -1.76 -1.50
N GLY A 42 -7.62 -2.17 -1.57
CA GLY A 42 -6.64 -1.81 -0.56
C GLY A 42 -5.40 -2.69 -0.52
N ILE A 43 -4.60 -2.47 0.51
CA ILE A 43 -3.36 -3.21 0.77
C ILE A 43 -3.31 -3.66 2.22
N GLU A 44 -2.74 -4.83 2.45
CA GLU A 44 -2.34 -5.31 3.77
C GLU A 44 -0.82 -5.47 3.78
N ILE A 45 -0.16 -4.92 4.80
CA ILE A 45 1.27 -5.13 5.06
C ILE A 45 1.39 -5.98 6.33
N THR A 46 2.28 -6.96 6.30
CA THR A 46 2.42 -7.98 7.33
C THR A 46 3.76 -7.81 8.05
N ASN A 47 3.74 -7.90 9.38
CA ASN A 47 4.97 -8.02 10.16
C ASN A 47 5.38 -9.50 10.10
N ASP A 48 6.54 -9.80 9.52
CA ASP A 48 7.02 -11.18 9.43
C ASP A 48 7.29 -11.77 10.82
N GLU A 49 7.14 -13.09 10.95
CA GLU A 49 7.19 -13.85 12.21
C GLU A 49 8.60 -14.33 12.59
N ASN A 50 9.61 -14.06 11.76
CA ASN A 50 10.99 -14.49 11.99
C ASN A 50 11.80 -13.42 12.73
N GLU A 51 11.76 -13.48 14.07
CA GLU A 51 12.65 -12.91 15.11
C GLU A 51 13.05 -11.40 15.06
N ASP A 52 13.07 -10.75 13.90
CA ASP A 52 13.20 -9.32 13.72
C ASP A 52 11.81 -8.75 13.40
N VAL A 53 11.01 -8.53 14.45
CA VAL A 53 9.70 -7.88 14.32
C VAL A 53 9.93 -6.49 13.71
N ILE A 54 9.70 -6.36 12.40
CA ILE A 54 9.54 -5.07 11.75
C ILE A 54 8.28 -4.48 12.39
N ILE A 55 8.46 -3.59 13.37
CA ILE A 55 7.35 -2.80 13.90
C ILE A 55 7.01 -1.79 12.82
N LEU A 56 6.11 -2.19 11.91
CA LEU A 56 5.64 -1.28 10.87
C LEU A 56 5.02 -0.05 11.55
N PRO A 57 5.52 1.15 11.24
CA PRO A 57 5.09 2.35 11.90
C PRO A 57 3.64 2.65 11.54
N PHE A 58 2.89 3.12 12.52
CA PHE A 58 1.48 3.42 12.34
C PHE A 58 1.30 4.67 11.48
N ILE A 59 0.24 4.68 10.66
CA ILE A 59 -0.25 5.92 10.06
C ILE A 59 -1.18 6.57 11.09
N LYS A 60 -0.85 7.77 11.58
CA LYS A 60 -1.74 8.51 12.48
C LYS A 60 -2.84 9.25 11.71
N GLN A 61 -2.53 9.73 10.51
CA GLN A 61 -3.43 10.48 9.66
C GLN A 61 -2.99 10.35 8.20
N ILE A 62 -3.92 10.45 7.24
CA ILE A 62 -3.61 10.54 5.81
C ILE A 62 -3.78 12.00 5.38
N ASP A 63 -2.73 12.62 4.84
CA ASP A 63 -2.72 14.06 4.51
C ASP A 63 -3.46 14.39 3.21
N PHE A 64 -3.78 13.37 2.42
CA PHE A 64 -4.30 13.51 1.07
C PHE A 64 -5.79 13.09 1.01
N PRO A 65 -6.71 13.94 0.52
CA PRO A 65 -8.16 13.71 0.60
C PRO A 65 -8.74 12.81 -0.50
N LEU A 66 -7.92 12.35 -1.46
CA LEU A 66 -8.39 11.65 -2.68
C LEU A 66 -9.17 10.35 -2.41
N TYR A 67 -8.93 9.69 -1.27
CA TYR A 67 -9.62 8.45 -0.89
C TYR A 67 -9.93 8.50 0.61
N GLN A 68 -11.16 8.14 1.00
CA GLN A 68 -11.56 7.94 2.40
C GLN A 68 -10.99 6.61 2.90
N ALA A 69 -9.67 6.51 2.92
CA ALA A 69 -9.01 5.29 3.29
C ALA A 69 -9.23 4.99 4.78
N VAL A 70 -9.47 3.72 5.09
CA VAL A 70 -9.65 3.22 6.44
C VAL A 70 -8.44 2.39 6.82
N LEU A 71 -7.89 2.74 7.98
CA LEU A 71 -6.76 2.05 8.58
C LEU A 71 -7.30 1.04 9.59
N ILE A 72 -7.04 -0.25 9.35
CA ILE A 72 -7.43 -1.33 10.24
C ILE A 72 -6.16 -1.95 10.79
N LYS A 73 -5.97 -1.79 12.11
CA LYS A 73 -4.86 -2.42 12.83
C LYS A 73 -5.22 -3.85 13.20
N LYS A 74 -4.32 -4.78 12.90
CA LYS A 74 -4.38 -6.17 13.34
C LYS A 74 -3.12 -6.54 14.13
N PRO A 75 -3.11 -7.66 14.87
CA PRO A 75 -1.96 -8.04 15.70
C PRO A 75 -0.64 -8.21 14.93
N ARG A 76 -0.71 -8.70 13.68
CA ARG A 76 0.46 -8.98 12.83
C ARG A 76 0.42 -8.27 11.48
N SER A 77 -0.54 -7.40 11.26
CA SER A 77 -0.69 -6.71 9.98
C SER A 77 -1.38 -5.36 10.14
N GLN A 78 -1.21 -4.52 9.13
CA GLN A 78 -1.95 -3.29 8.97
C GLN A 78 -2.63 -3.30 7.62
N GLN A 79 -3.95 -3.06 7.61
CA GLN A 79 -4.73 -2.96 6.38
C GLN A 79 -5.09 -1.50 6.11
N ILE A 80 -5.01 -1.14 4.84
CA ILE A 80 -5.35 0.17 4.32
C ILE A 80 -6.37 -0.07 3.21
N LEU A 81 -7.65 0.12 3.54
CA LEU A 81 -8.76 -0.01 2.60
C LEU A 81 -9.09 1.35 2.00
N PHE A 82 -9.37 1.44 0.71
CA PHE A 82 -9.68 2.72 0.06
C PHE A 82 -11.11 3.20 0.32
N HIS A 83 -11.99 2.29 0.78
CA HIS A 83 -13.36 2.60 1.20
C HIS A 83 -13.74 1.86 2.49
N LYS A 84 -14.51 2.52 3.36
CA LYS A 84 -14.89 2.03 4.70
C LYS A 84 -15.73 0.75 4.72
N ASN A 85 -16.45 0.47 3.63
CA ASN A 85 -17.40 -0.64 3.55
C ASN A 85 -16.93 -1.76 2.60
N SER A 86 -15.69 -1.71 2.13
CA SER A 86 -15.16 -2.75 1.24
C SER A 86 -15.03 -4.07 1.98
N LYS A 87 -15.58 -5.14 1.38
CA LYS A 87 -15.42 -6.50 1.86
C LYS A 87 -14.31 -7.19 1.08
N ILE A 88 -13.30 -7.67 1.80
CA ILE A 88 -12.19 -8.43 1.21
C ILE A 88 -12.73 -9.81 0.79
N PHE A 89 -12.60 -10.13 -0.49
CA PHE A 89 -13.00 -11.41 -1.08
C PHE A 89 -11.78 -12.22 -1.53
N ASN A 90 -10.79 -11.56 -2.12
CA ASN A 90 -9.56 -12.20 -2.58
C ASN A 90 -8.33 -11.41 -2.12
N LYS A 91 -7.18 -12.10 -2.03
CA LYS A 91 -5.89 -11.52 -1.72
C LYS A 91 -4.85 -11.99 -2.72
N LEU A 92 -3.91 -11.11 -3.04
CA LEU A 92 -2.75 -11.47 -3.84
C LEU A 92 -1.48 -11.06 -3.11
N ASP A 93 -0.64 -12.04 -2.81
CA ASP A 93 0.63 -11.82 -2.14
C ASP A 93 1.53 -10.89 -2.96
N ILE A 94 2.25 -10.00 -2.29
CA ILE A 94 3.22 -9.08 -2.88
C ILE A 94 4.43 -8.93 -1.95
N LEU A 95 5.54 -8.49 -2.53
CA LEU A 95 6.63 -7.85 -1.78
C LEU A 95 6.55 -6.34 -2.03
N CYS A 96 6.82 -5.58 -0.99
CA CYS A 96 6.80 -4.13 -1.07
C CYS A 96 7.90 -3.51 -0.21
N ASN A 97 8.32 -2.31 -0.58
CA ASN A 97 9.12 -1.46 0.28
C ASN A 97 8.19 -0.55 1.08
N VAL A 98 8.48 -0.40 2.36
CA VAL A 98 7.72 0.45 3.29
C VAL A 98 8.57 1.65 3.64
N ASP A 99 8.10 2.82 3.27
CA ASP A 99 8.74 4.08 3.61
C ASP A 99 8.20 4.63 4.92
N VAL A 100 9.11 5.14 5.74
CA VAL A 100 8.83 5.64 7.07
C VAL A 100 9.39 7.05 7.22
N ILE A 101 8.58 7.96 7.76
CA ILE A 101 8.99 9.32 8.11
C ILE A 101 8.59 9.61 9.55
N ASP A 102 9.54 10.07 10.37
CA ASP A 102 9.30 10.40 11.79
C ASP A 102 8.58 9.28 12.59
N GLY A 103 8.84 8.01 12.25
CA GLY A 103 8.19 6.85 12.87
C GLY A 103 6.72 6.65 12.45
N GLU A 104 6.29 7.24 11.34
CA GLU A 104 4.98 7.05 10.71
C GLU A 104 5.15 6.48 9.30
N LEU A 105 4.21 5.63 8.87
CA LEU A 105 4.20 5.09 7.52
C LEU A 105 3.94 6.21 6.50
N PHE A 106 4.98 6.51 5.71
CA PHE A 106 5.00 7.57 4.71
C PHE A 106 4.41 7.09 3.38
N GLY A 107 4.85 5.91 2.94
CA GLY A 107 4.42 5.34 1.67
C GLY A 107 4.74 3.86 1.54
N ILE A 108 4.17 3.23 0.52
CA ILE A 108 4.44 1.83 0.16
C ILE A 108 4.76 1.79 -1.32
N GLU A 109 5.88 1.15 -1.66
CA GLU A 109 6.27 0.85 -3.03
C GLU A 109 6.05 -0.64 -3.31
N ILE A 110 5.15 -0.94 -4.23
CA ILE A 110 4.81 -2.30 -4.62
C ILE A 110 5.60 -2.64 -5.87
N ILE A 111 6.37 -3.72 -5.80
CA ILE A 111 7.17 -4.22 -6.90
C ILE A 111 6.36 -5.27 -7.65
N LEU A 112 5.89 -4.94 -8.86
CA LEU A 112 5.17 -5.87 -9.72
C LEU A 112 6.17 -6.77 -10.46
N THR A 113 6.17 -8.06 -10.14
CA THR A 113 6.93 -9.05 -10.92
C THR A 113 6.31 -9.24 -12.31
N GLN A 114 7.07 -9.77 -13.28
CA GLN A 114 6.59 -9.97 -14.65
C GLN A 114 5.31 -10.83 -14.74
N GLU A 115 5.13 -11.77 -13.82
CA GLU A 115 3.94 -12.62 -13.69
C GLU A 115 2.68 -11.85 -13.21
N LYS A 116 2.86 -10.59 -12.80
CA LYS A 116 1.85 -9.74 -12.17
C LYS A 116 1.56 -8.46 -12.98
N ILE A 117 2.02 -8.38 -14.24
CA ILE A 117 1.80 -7.22 -15.11
C ILE A 117 0.31 -6.94 -15.34
N GLU A 118 -0.56 -7.96 -15.31
CA GLU A 118 -2.02 -7.78 -15.41
C GLU A 118 -2.59 -6.94 -14.25
N LEU A 119 -1.92 -6.87 -13.10
CA LEU A 119 -2.29 -5.98 -11.99
C LEU A 119 -2.16 -4.51 -12.35
N SER A 120 -1.31 -4.16 -13.32
CA SER A 120 -1.21 -2.78 -13.79
C SER A 120 -2.54 -2.30 -14.38
N GLU A 121 -3.34 -3.17 -15.00
CA GLU A 121 -4.67 -2.83 -15.50
C GLU A 121 -5.67 -2.62 -14.36
N VAL A 122 -5.59 -3.43 -13.30
CA VAL A 122 -6.49 -3.35 -12.14
C VAL A 122 -6.21 -2.10 -11.29
N VAL A 123 -4.97 -1.62 -11.29
CA VAL A 123 -4.53 -0.47 -10.47
C VAL A 123 -4.73 0.86 -11.20
N LYS A 124 -4.74 0.87 -12.54
CA LYS A 124 -4.92 2.07 -13.38
C LYS A 124 -6.05 3.02 -12.95
N PRO A 125 -7.25 2.56 -12.55
CA PRO A 125 -8.33 3.46 -12.13
C PRO A 125 -8.00 4.30 -10.89
N PHE A 126 -7.04 3.85 -10.08
CA PHE A 126 -6.62 4.49 -8.84
C PHE A 126 -5.37 5.36 -9.01
N VAL A 127 -4.64 5.20 -10.12
CA VAL A 127 -3.43 5.98 -10.42
C VAL A 127 -3.84 7.38 -10.83
N LYS A 128 -3.36 8.38 -10.09
CA LYS A 128 -3.46 9.76 -10.53
C LYS A 128 -2.52 9.92 -11.72
N ARG A 129 -3.07 9.97 -12.95
CA ARG A 129 -2.30 10.44 -14.10
C ARG A 129 -1.92 11.90 -13.82
N TYR A 130 -0.64 12.16 -13.59
CA TYR A 130 -0.12 13.44 -14.04
C TYR A 130 -0.24 13.37 -15.57
N LEU A 131 -1.29 14.01 -16.09
CA LEU A 131 -1.24 14.47 -17.47
C LEU A 131 -0.16 15.55 -17.46
N ASP A 132 0.83 15.37 -18.33
CA ASP A 132 1.95 16.28 -18.56
C ASP A 132 1.50 17.75 -18.68
#